data_AF-A0A2G4F8F3-F1
#
_entry.id   AF-A0A2G4F8F3-F1
#
_cell.length_a   1.000
_cell.length_b   1.000
_cell.length_c   1.000
_cell.angle_alpha   90.00
_cell.angle_beta   90.00
_cell.angle_gamma   90.00
#
_symmetry.space_group_name_H-M   'P 1'
#
loop_
_entity.id
_entity.type
_entity.pdbx_description
1 polymer ?
#
loop_
_entity_poly.entity_id
_entity_poly.type
_entity_poly.pdbx_seq_one_letter_code
_entity_poly.pdbx_strand_id
1 'polypeptide(L)'
;MRQSFSILLLTLGLVAAEKPVIKVAVYDDVGATGKGIPCVSDIMGKTSDIKITKLKGADIAAGGLKGYDLVMFTGGSGSAEAGGLGEKGREEVREFVRNGGGYVGICAGAYLACSGFEWGLGVLNAKTVSPKWRRGQGEVKIDGQAFGEKLTDRGVRYANGPIIKADIRKDLPEFETLVSFRTELALNDTPVGVMVNAPAMVRASYGLGRVFTSSPHPEQTAGLEPLVEKAVRWVARSKGQTEELWKRLEAMEVDKLWLPGAIVDWKTGLPTGQPIKDAKNKHTHCSQFVAAATERLGVYVLRPPEHGVVLLANAQFDWLVSDAGKKAGWVRLVDVGAAQVAANDGRLVLASLKNPDPTKSGHIAIVRPGNKDADLLAKDGPDIMQAGGTNALRTTLRKGFGNHKKEYDQIAFYAHAVELPAAK
;
A
#
# COMPACT_ATOMS: atom_id res chain seq x y z
N MET A 1 -52.31 47.40 14.20
CA MET A 1 -51.37 46.70 13.29
C MET A 1 -49.98 46.75 13.91
N ARG A 2 -49.55 45.69 14.60
CA ARG A 2 -48.17 45.51 15.08
C ARG A 2 -47.64 44.26 14.41
N GLN A 3 -46.75 44.40 13.44
CA GLN A 3 -46.08 43.26 12.82
C GLN A 3 -44.88 42.87 13.69
N SER A 4 -44.97 41.69 14.30
CA SER A 4 -43.85 41.04 14.97
C SER A 4 -42.98 40.35 13.92
N PHE A 5 -41.76 40.83 13.73
CA PHE A 5 -40.73 40.12 12.97
C PHE A 5 -40.12 39.03 13.87
N SER A 6 -40.47 37.77 13.61
CA SER A 6 -39.74 36.63 14.17
C SER A 6 -38.48 36.39 13.35
N ILE A 7 -37.32 36.70 13.93
CA ILE A 7 -36.01 36.31 13.39
C ILE A 7 -35.80 34.84 13.73
N LEU A 8 -35.86 33.99 12.71
CA LEU A 8 -35.50 32.57 12.80
C LEU A 8 -33.97 32.47 12.73
N LEU A 9 -33.30 32.31 13.88
CA LEU A 9 -31.89 31.93 13.91
C LEU A 9 -31.74 30.48 13.44
N LEU A 10 -31.33 30.28 12.18
CA LEU A 10 -30.79 29.00 11.73
C LEU A 10 -29.42 28.79 12.37
N THR A 11 -29.35 27.95 13.40
CA THR A 11 -28.08 27.40 13.87
C THR A 11 -27.61 26.35 12.85
N LEU A 12 -26.65 26.70 12.00
CA LEU A 12 -25.87 25.69 11.28
C LEU A 12 -25.08 24.89 12.32
N GLY A 13 -25.55 23.68 12.63
CA GLY A 13 -24.76 22.71 13.36
C GLY A 13 -23.53 22.36 12.52
N LEU A 14 -22.34 22.70 13.01
CA LEU A 14 -21.11 22.06 12.56
C LEU A 14 -21.27 20.56 12.86
N VAL A 15 -21.60 19.76 11.86
CA VAL A 15 -21.37 18.32 11.92
C VAL A 15 -19.86 18.16 11.90
N ALA A 16 -19.27 17.99 13.09
CA ALA A 16 -17.87 17.57 13.18
C ALA A 16 -17.77 16.24 12.43
N ALA A 17 -17.03 16.22 11.32
CA ALA A 17 -16.74 14.98 10.62
C ALA A 17 -16.11 14.02 11.63
N GLU A 18 -16.76 12.89 11.91
CA GLU A 18 -16.20 11.87 12.80
C GLU A 18 -14.82 11.47 12.26
N LYS A 19 -13.80 11.56 13.11
CA LYS A 19 -12.47 11.10 12.74
C LYS A 19 -12.56 9.61 12.38
N PRO A 20 -12.09 9.18 11.20
CA PRO A 20 -12.16 7.78 10.81
C PRO A 20 -11.39 6.93 11.83
N VAL A 21 -12.08 5.92 12.38
CA VAL A 21 -11.54 5.01 13.40
C VAL A 21 -10.63 3.99 12.74
N ILE A 22 -9.40 3.85 13.23
CA ILE A 22 -8.45 2.81 12.82
C ILE A 22 -8.82 1.50 13.54
N LYS A 23 -9.16 0.47 12.78
CA LYS A 23 -9.51 -0.87 13.25
C LYS A 23 -8.31 -1.80 13.17
N VAL A 24 -7.88 -2.30 14.32
CA VAL A 24 -6.71 -3.17 14.46
C VAL A 24 -7.13 -4.58 14.83
N ALA A 25 -6.81 -5.57 14.01
CA ALA A 25 -6.89 -6.97 14.38
C ALA A 25 -5.62 -7.38 15.12
N VAL A 26 -5.71 -7.78 16.39
CA VAL A 26 -4.58 -8.30 17.17
C VAL A 26 -4.70 -9.83 17.20
N TYR A 27 -3.67 -10.53 16.73
CA TYR A 27 -3.62 -11.99 16.84
C TYR A 27 -3.48 -12.39 18.31
N ASP A 28 -4.44 -13.16 18.81
CA ASP A 28 -4.49 -13.64 20.20
C ASP A 28 -4.76 -15.14 20.22
N ASP A 29 -3.80 -15.96 19.80
CA ASP A 29 -3.95 -17.41 19.75
C ASP A 29 -2.60 -18.11 19.98
N VAL A 30 -2.54 -19.42 19.68
CA VAL A 30 -1.35 -20.26 19.80
C VAL A 30 -0.09 -19.54 19.32
N GLY A 31 0.90 -19.46 20.20
CA GLY A 31 2.18 -18.82 19.92
C GLY A 31 2.29 -17.38 20.43
N ALA A 32 1.19 -16.65 20.58
CA ALA A 32 1.20 -15.31 21.22
C ALA A 32 1.27 -15.46 22.75
N THR A 33 2.23 -14.79 23.40
CA THR A 33 2.43 -14.94 24.86
C THR A 33 2.94 -13.66 25.54
N GLY A 34 2.95 -13.67 26.87
CA GLY A 34 3.53 -12.61 27.68
C GLY A 34 2.68 -11.34 27.71
N LYS A 35 3.34 -10.19 27.86
CA LYS A 35 2.69 -8.88 28.04
C LYS A 35 2.41 -8.12 26.74
N GLY A 36 2.73 -8.69 25.58
CA GLY A 36 2.56 -8.03 24.28
C GLY A 36 1.14 -7.53 24.06
N ILE A 37 0.15 -8.43 24.07
CA ILE A 37 -1.28 -8.10 23.87
C ILE A 37 -1.80 -7.12 24.93
N PRO A 38 -1.60 -7.34 26.25
CA PRO A 38 -1.99 -6.35 27.26
C PRO A 38 -1.40 -4.96 27.02
N CYS A 39 -0.09 -4.87 26.76
CA CYS A 39 0.58 -3.59 26.55
C CYS A 39 0.06 -2.86 25.31
N VAL A 40 -0.06 -3.52 24.15
CA VAL A 40 -0.62 -2.85 22.97
C VAL A 40 -2.09 -2.47 23.18
N SER A 41 -2.83 -3.24 23.97
CA SER A 41 -4.21 -2.90 24.33
C SER A 41 -4.28 -1.63 25.17
N ASP A 42 -3.40 -1.49 26.17
CA ASP A 42 -3.32 -0.30 27.02
C ASP A 42 -2.85 0.93 26.23
N ILE A 43 -1.91 0.76 25.30
CA ILE A 43 -1.44 1.87 24.44
C ILE A 43 -2.56 2.36 23.55
N MET A 44 -3.21 1.47 22.78
CA MET A 44 -4.29 1.87 21.87
C MET A 44 -5.55 2.31 22.61
N GLY A 45 -5.79 1.78 23.82
CA GLY A 45 -6.93 2.16 24.65
C GLY A 45 -6.88 3.60 25.19
N LYS A 46 -5.73 4.27 25.09
CA LYS A 46 -5.57 5.70 25.44
C LYS A 46 -6.16 6.64 24.39
N THR A 47 -6.52 6.14 23.22
CA THR A 47 -7.14 6.94 22.16
C THR A 47 -8.54 6.43 21.82
N SER A 48 -9.42 7.34 21.38
CA SER A 48 -10.79 6.99 20.98
C SER A 48 -10.89 6.57 19.51
N ASP A 49 -9.91 6.97 18.69
CA ASP A 49 -9.86 6.79 17.24
C ASP A 49 -9.10 5.53 16.80
N ILE A 50 -8.65 4.69 17.73
CA ILE A 50 -8.10 3.36 17.45
C ILE A 50 -8.94 2.32 18.21
N LYS A 51 -9.39 1.28 17.51
CA LYS A 51 -10.13 0.16 18.10
C LYS A 51 -9.43 -1.14 17.78
N ILE A 52 -9.05 -1.85 18.83
CA ILE A 52 -8.45 -3.17 18.73
C ILE A 52 -9.54 -4.25 18.83
N THR A 53 -9.38 -5.33 18.09
CA THR A 53 -10.17 -6.55 18.25
C THR A 53 -9.22 -7.73 18.21
N LYS A 54 -9.38 -8.64 19.15
CA LYS A 54 -8.55 -9.84 19.23
C LYS A 54 -9.16 -10.92 18.35
N LEU A 55 -8.36 -11.53 17.47
CA LEU A 55 -8.80 -12.58 16.58
C LEU A 55 -8.00 -13.87 16.81
N LYS A 56 -8.68 -15.01 16.69
CA LYS A 56 -8.04 -16.32 16.67
C LYS A 56 -7.50 -16.64 15.28
N GLY A 57 -6.56 -17.58 15.19
CA GLY A 57 -5.99 -18.02 13.92
C GLY A 57 -7.06 -18.59 12.97
N ALA A 58 -8.04 -19.31 13.53
CA ALA A 58 -9.18 -19.83 12.78
C ALA A 58 -10.09 -18.72 12.20
N ASP A 59 -10.33 -17.64 12.96
CA ASP A 59 -11.14 -16.52 12.49
C ASP A 59 -10.45 -15.79 11.33
N ILE A 60 -9.13 -15.60 11.44
CA ILE A 60 -8.31 -15.05 10.36
C ILE A 60 -8.39 -15.97 9.14
N ALA A 61 -8.17 -17.28 9.30
CA ALA A 61 -8.27 -18.24 8.20
C ALA A 61 -9.64 -18.28 7.51
N ALA A 62 -10.70 -17.80 8.17
CA ALA A 62 -12.06 -17.67 7.64
C ALA A 62 -12.36 -16.29 7.00
N GLY A 63 -11.34 -15.45 6.78
CA GLY A 63 -11.50 -14.11 6.20
C GLY A 63 -11.81 -13.01 7.22
N GLY A 64 -11.53 -13.25 8.51
CA GLY A 64 -11.84 -12.34 9.61
C GLY A 64 -11.10 -10.99 9.58
N LEU A 65 -10.14 -10.80 8.67
CA LEU A 65 -9.44 -9.52 8.49
C LEU A 65 -10.24 -8.50 7.65
N LYS A 66 -11.33 -8.92 6.99
CA LYS A 66 -12.17 -8.01 6.22
C LYS A 66 -12.73 -6.88 7.10
N GLY A 67 -12.45 -5.64 6.69
CA GLY A 67 -12.93 -4.43 7.36
C GLY A 67 -11.99 -3.88 8.44
N TYR A 68 -10.86 -4.54 8.71
CA TYR A 68 -9.76 -3.99 9.51
C TYR A 68 -8.80 -3.17 8.65
N ASP A 69 -8.06 -2.26 9.28
CA ASP A 69 -7.04 -1.43 8.61
C ASP A 69 -5.64 -2.04 8.75
N LEU A 70 -5.38 -2.76 9.84
CA LEU A 70 -4.14 -3.51 10.03
C LEU A 70 -4.32 -4.75 10.90
N VAL A 71 -3.37 -5.67 10.77
CA VAL A 71 -3.18 -6.82 11.65
C VAL A 71 -1.87 -6.68 12.44
N MET A 72 -1.90 -7.08 13.71
CA MET A 72 -0.77 -6.96 14.63
C MET A 72 -0.47 -8.31 15.30
N PHE A 73 0.81 -8.68 15.29
CA PHE A 73 1.36 -9.85 15.97
C PHE A 73 2.39 -9.39 17.01
N THR A 74 2.24 -9.85 18.25
CA THR A 74 3.09 -9.41 19.37
C THR A 74 4.15 -10.46 19.71
N GLY A 75 4.71 -10.43 20.93
CA GLY A 75 5.74 -11.37 21.36
C GLY A 75 5.23 -12.80 21.58
N GLY A 76 6.16 -13.76 21.52
CA GLY A 76 5.85 -15.18 21.66
C GLY A 76 6.78 -16.08 20.83
N SER A 77 6.19 -17.03 20.09
CA SER A 77 6.92 -17.92 19.17
C SER A 77 6.40 -17.75 17.74
N GLY A 78 7.20 -17.15 16.86
CA GLY A 78 6.76 -16.85 15.49
C GLY A 78 6.37 -18.10 14.68
N SER A 79 7.07 -19.23 14.89
CA SER A 79 6.69 -20.50 14.25
C SER A 79 5.39 -21.09 14.81
N ALA A 80 5.10 -20.85 16.09
CA ALA A 80 3.83 -21.27 16.69
C ALA A 80 2.68 -20.36 16.26
N GLU A 81 2.89 -19.04 16.13
CA GLU A 81 1.91 -18.10 15.56
C GLU A 81 1.58 -18.50 14.11
N ALA A 82 2.61 -18.81 13.29
CA ALA A 82 2.43 -19.36 11.96
C ALA A 82 1.64 -20.69 11.96
N GLY A 83 1.94 -21.57 12.92
CA GLY A 83 1.22 -22.83 13.10
C GLY A 83 -0.25 -22.63 13.48
N GLY A 84 -0.54 -21.68 14.37
CA GLY A 84 -1.90 -21.35 14.81
C GLY A 84 -2.74 -20.67 13.72
N LEU A 85 -2.12 -19.92 12.81
CA LEU A 85 -2.77 -19.43 11.59
C LEU A 85 -3.08 -20.56 10.60
N GLY A 86 -2.26 -21.61 10.59
CA GLY A 86 -2.26 -22.62 9.53
C GLY A 86 -1.88 -22.02 8.16
N GLU A 87 -2.01 -22.81 7.10
CA GLU A 87 -1.70 -22.34 5.74
C GLU A 87 -2.69 -21.26 5.26
N LYS A 88 -3.99 -21.49 5.47
CA LYS A 88 -5.04 -20.55 5.06
C LYS A 88 -4.94 -19.20 5.78
N GLY A 89 -4.73 -19.19 7.09
CA GLY A 89 -4.58 -17.93 7.84
C GLY A 89 -3.33 -17.15 7.43
N ARG A 90 -2.22 -17.84 7.12
CA ARG A 90 -1.02 -17.18 6.59
C ARG A 90 -1.26 -16.56 5.22
N GLU A 91 -2.00 -17.24 4.33
CA GLU A 91 -2.37 -16.65 3.04
C GLU A 91 -3.34 -15.48 3.20
N GLU A 92 -4.34 -15.58 4.08
CA GLU A 92 -5.24 -14.46 4.36
C GLU A 92 -4.47 -13.22 4.83
N VAL A 93 -3.50 -13.38 5.73
CA VAL A 93 -2.65 -12.26 6.17
C VAL A 93 -1.84 -11.68 4.99
N ARG A 94 -1.26 -12.53 4.14
CA ARG A 94 -0.54 -12.07 2.95
C ARG A 94 -1.45 -11.29 2.02
N GLU A 95 -2.62 -11.83 1.68
CA GLU A 95 -3.61 -11.18 0.82
C GLU A 95 -4.10 -9.87 1.43
N PHE A 96 -4.43 -9.86 2.72
CA PHE A 96 -4.86 -8.66 3.43
C PHE A 96 -3.83 -7.53 3.31
N VAL A 97 -2.55 -7.82 3.57
CA VAL A 97 -1.48 -6.81 3.45
C VAL A 97 -1.26 -6.45 1.98
N ARG A 98 -1.19 -7.43 1.07
CA ARG A 98 -1.02 -7.21 -0.37
C ARG A 98 -2.09 -6.28 -0.95
N ASN A 99 -3.32 -6.39 -0.45
CA ASN A 99 -4.47 -5.59 -0.88
C ASN A 99 -4.61 -4.25 -0.15
N GLY A 100 -3.70 -3.92 0.76
CA GLY A 100 -3.61 -2.58 1.33
C GLY A 100 -3.61 -2.49 2.85
N GLY A 101 -3.89 -3.60 3.53
CA GLY A 101 -3.83 -3.68 4.98
C GLY A 101 -2.44 -3.44 5.55
N GLY A 102 -2.37 -2.91 6.76
CA GLY A 102 -1.13 -2.76 7.50
C GLY A 102 -0.71 -4.04 8.23
N TYR A 103 0.59 -4.22 8.42
CA TYR A 103 1.14 -5.26 9.28
C TYR A 103 2.05 -4.65 10.35
N VAL A 104 1.82 -4.99 11.61
CA VAL A 104 2.76 -4.73 12.71
C VAL A 104 3.23 -6.04 13.33
N GLY A 105 4.54 -6.28 13.34
CA GLY A 105 5.13 -7.44 14.01
C GLY A 105 6.14 -7.04 15.08
N ILE A 106 5.95 -7.47 16.32
CA ILE A 106 6.88 -7.20 17.42
C ILE A 106 7.46 -8.52 17.93
N CYS A 107 8.79 -8.63 18.03
CA CYS A 107 9.50 -9.84 18.46
C CYS A 107 9.10 -11.09 17.64
N ALA A 108 8.18 -11.92 18.12
CA ALA A 108 7.71 -13.10 17.39
C ALA A 108 6.98 -12.72 16.09
N GLY A 109 6.13 -11.69 16.15
CA GLY A 109 5.54 -11.09 14.96
C GLY A 109 6.60 -10.55 13.98
N ALA A 110 7.78 -10.12 14.44
CA ALA A 110 8.87 -9.70 13.55
C ALA A 110 9.55 -10.89 12.86
N TYR A 111 9.71 -12.02 13.56
CA TYR A 111 10.13 -13.28 12.95
C TYR A 111 9.10 -13.75 11.90
N LEU A 112 7.82 -13.73 12.25
CA LEU A 112 6.71 -14.15 11.40
C LEU A 112 6.66 -13.38 10.07
N ALA A 113 7.03 -12.11 10.07
CA ALA A 113 7.05 -11.28 8.86
C ALA A 113 8.12 -11.70 7.84
N CYS A 114 9.26 -12.24 8.29
CA CYS A 114 10.46 -12.46 7.49
C CYS A 114 10.24 -13.49 6.37
N SER A 115 10.83 -13.25 5.20
CA SER A 115 10.85 -14.18 4.05
C SER A 115 11.81 -15.35 4.22
N GLY A 116 12.76 -15.26 5.17
CA GLY A 116 13.77 -16.29 5.41
C GLY A 116 13.28 -17.59 6.05
N PHE A 117 11.96 -17.74 6.30
CA PHE A 117 11.37 -18.93 6.90
C PHE A 117 10.25 -19.48 6.01
N GLU A 118 10.25 -20.79 5.77
CA GLU A 118 9.18 -21.46 5.01
C GLU A 118 7.81 -21.36 5.71
N TRP A 119 7.82 -21.34 7.05
CA TRP A 119 6.61 -21.14 7.86
C TRP A 119 6.21 -19.66 7.96
N GLY A 120 7.10 -18.72 7.63
CA GLY A 120 6.86 -17.30 7.73
C GLY A 120 5.77 -16.81 6.78
N LEU A 121 5.34 -15.56 6.97
CA LEU A 121 4.43 -14.88 6.06
C LEU A 121 5.15 -14.44 4.79
N GLY A 122 6.43 -14.09 4.88
CA GLY A 122 7.19 -13.55 3.74
C GLY A 122 6.70 -12.19 3.26
N VAL A 123 6.22 -11.35 4.19
CA VAL A 123 5.79 -9.97 3.92
C VAL A 123 6.92 -8.95 4.10
N LEU A 124 8.08 -9.39 4.59
CA LEU A 124 9.29 -8.59 4.76
C LEU A 124 10.48 -9.31 4.09
N ASN A 125 11.18 -8.64 3.17
CA ASN A 125 12.36 -9.16 2.45
C ASN A 125 13.60 -9.24 3.35
N ALA A 126 13.51 -10.07 4.38
CA ALA A 126 14.49 -10.19 5.43
C ALA A 126 14.61 -11.65 5.89
N LYS A 127 15.82 -11.99 6.35
CA LYS A 127 16.12 -13.25 7.01
C LYS A 127 16.97 -13.02 8.23
N THR A 128 16.92 -13.96 9.17
CA THR A 128 17.77 -13.89 10.36
C THR A 128 19.23 -14.18 10.03
N VAL A 129 20.14 -13.52 10.74
CA VAL A 129 21.59 -13.73 10.59
C VAL A 129 22.05 -15.09 11.13
N SER A 130 21.24 -15.75 11.97
CA SER A 130 21.50 -17.06 12.56
C SER A 130 20.19 -17.79 12.88
N PRO A 131 20.14 -19.13 12.80
CA PRO A 131 19.00 -19.92 13.29
C PRO A 131 18.94 -19.97 14.83
N LYS A 132 20.03 -19.62 15.53
CA LYS A 132 20.07 -19.61 16.99
C LYS A 132 19.41 -18.35 17.52
N TRP A 133 18.13 -18.47 17.90
CA TRP A 133 17.28 -17.34 18.30
C TRP A 133 17.38 -16.97 19.80
N ARG A 134 17.85 -17.88 20.67
CA ARG A 134 17.90 -17.71 22.14
C ARG A 134 19.01 -16.75 22.59
N ARG A 135 19.03 -15.50 22.11
CA ARG A 135 20.10 -14.54 22.37
C ARG A 135 20.13 -13.98 23.80
N GLY A 136 19.03 -14.10 24.54
CA GLY A 136 18.89 -13.62 25.91
C GLY A 136 17.80 -12.57 26.07
N GLN A 137 17.66 -12.10 27.31
CA GLN A 137 16.72 -11.05 27.69
C GLN A 137 17.45 -9.96 28.49
N GLY A 138 17.11 -8.70 28.24
CA GLY A 138 17.73 -7.58 28.93
C GLY A 138 17.39 -6.25 28.26
N GLU A 139 17.98 -5.17 28.76
CA GLU A 139 17.97 -3.89 28.06
C GLU A 139 19.08 -3.88 27.00
N VAL A 140 18.76 -3.37 25.81
CA VAL A 140 19.75 -3.03 24.78
C VAL A 140 19.59 -1.57 24.36
N LYS A 141 20.66 -0.96 23.87
CA LYS A 141 20.64 0.41 23.36
C LYS A 141 20.31 0.41 21.87
N ILE A 142 19.53 1.40 21.45
CA ILE A 142 19.12 1.61 20.07
C ILE A 142 19.27 3.07 19.66
N ASP A 143 19.56 3.29 18.38
CA ASP A 143 19.65 4.61 17.74
C ASP A 143 18.88 4.63 16.43
N GLY A 144 18.34 5.80 16.09
CA GLY A 144 17.79 6.05 14.76
C GLY A 144 16.67 7.08 14.79
N GLN A 145 15.81 7.01 13.78
CA GLN A 145 14.61 7.83 13.70
C GLN A 145 13.44 7.01 13.19
N ALA A 146 12.35 6.98 13.94
CA ALA A 146 11.12 6.28 13.55
C ALA A 146 9.92 7.22 13.71
N PHE A 147 9.16 7.41 12.64
CA PHE A 147 7.89 8.16 12.67
C PHE A 147 7.99 9.56 13.29
N GLY A 148 9.10 10.27 13.01
CA GLY A 148 9.37 11.61 13.53
C GLY A 148 10.04 11.64 14.91
N GLU A 149 10.19 10.50 15.58
CA GLU A 149 10.90 10.39 16.86
C GLU A 149 12.37 10.06 16.65
N LYS A 150 13.27 10.88 17.22
CA LYS A 150 14.72 10.63 17.23
C LYS A 150 15.09 9.86 18.49
N LEU A 151 15.80 8.75 18.32
CA LEU A 151 16.28 7.89 19.40
C LEU A 151 17.81 7.92 19.39
N THR A 152 18.41 8.24 20.54
CA THR A 152 19.87 8.24 20.72
C THR A 152 20.19 7.61 22.07
N ASP A 153 21.01 6.57 22.04
CA ASP A 153 21.40 5.71 23.15
C ASP A 153 20.20 5.27 24.01
N ARG A 154 19.05 5.03 23.34
CA ARG A 154 17.80 4.76 24.04
C ARG A 154 17.78 3.29 24.47
N GLY A 155 17.64 3.05 25.77
CA GLY A 155 17.37 1.72 26.30
C GLY A 155 16.00 1.18 25.86
N VAL A 156 15.96 -0.07 25.41
CA VAL A 156 14.73 -0.79 25.05
C VAL A 156 14.78 -2.22 25.55
N ARG A 157 13.65 -2.74 26.02
CA ARG A 157 13.53 -4.15 26.39
C ARG A 157 13.76 -5.04 25.17
N TYR A 158 14.67 -5.99 25.27
CA TYR A 158 14.92 -7.03 24.28
C TYR A 158 14.72 -8.41 24.91
N ALA A 159 14.09 -9.31 24.17
CA ALA A 159 13.89 -10.70 24.60
C ALA A 159 13.91 -11.63 23.39
N ASN A 160 15.10 -12.10 22.98
CA ASN A 160 15.29 -13.03 21.86
C ASN A 160 14.72 -12.56 20.51
N GLY A 161 14.54 -11.25 20.30
CA GLY A 161 14.03 -10.70 19.04
C GLY A 161 14.95 -11.00 17.85
N PRO A 162 14.42 -11.05 16.62
CA PRO A 162 15.20 -11.41 15.45
C PRO A 162 16.31 -10.39 15.17
N ILE A 163 17.50 -10.87 14.87
CA ILE A 163 18.56 -10.06 14.25
C ILE A 163 18.54 -10.36 12.76
N ILE A 164 18.15 -9.36 11.96
CA ILE A 164 17.83 -9.54 10.55
C ILE A 164 18.87 -8.92 9.62
N LYS A 165 18.91 -9.43 8.39
CA LYS A 165 19.57 -8.83 7.23
C LYS A 165 18.67 -8.95 6.01
N ALA A 166 18.99 -8.21 4.95
CA ALA A 166 18.31 -8.33 3.66
C ALA A 166 18.33 -9.78 3.15
N ASP A 167 17.21 -10.21 2.60
CA ASP A 167 17.13 -11.48 1.86
C ASP A 167 17.29 -11.24 0.35
N ILE A 168 17.35 -12.32 -0.44
CA ILE A 168 17.67 -12.27 -1.88
C ILE A 168 16.44 -12.35 -2.78
N ARG A 169 15.23 -12.20 -2.23
CA ARG A 169 13.97 -12.27 -2.96
C ARG A 169 13.85 -11.06 -3.89
N LYS A 170 13.77 -11.30 -5.20
CA LYS A 170 13.66 -10.24 -6.21
C LYS A 170 12.23 -9.72 -6.40
N ASP A 171 11.26 -10.51 -5.99
CA ASP A 171 9.82 -10.23 -6.06
C ASP A 171 9.32 -9.37 -4.89
N LEU A 172 10.16 -9.12 -3.88
CA LEU A 172 9.83 -8.29 -2.72
C LEU A 172 10.68 -7.02 -2.70
N PRO A 173 10.10 -5.87 -2.29
CA PRO A 173 10.85 -4.64 -2.11
C PRO A 173 11.85 -4.77 -0.95
N GLU A 174 12.91 -3.95 -0.99
CA GLU A 174 13.85 -3.83 0.13
C GLU A 174 13.17 -3.15 1.33
N PHE A 175 13.62 -3.47 2.55
CA PHE A 175 13.20 -2.77 3.75
C PHE A 175 14.10 -1.56 4.05
N GLU A 176 13.53 -0.55 4.68
CA GLU A 176 14.25 0.58 5.25
C GLU A 176 14.50 0.35 6.73
N THR A 177 15.74 0.58 7.17
CA THR A 177 16.09 0.54 8.60
C THR A 177 15.78 1.89 9.23
N LEU A 178 14.84 1.91 10.18
CA LEU A 178 14.47 3.10 10.95
C LEU A 178 15.36 3.26 12.19
N VAL A 179 15.64 2.14 12.85
CA VAL A 179 16.36 2.08 14.12
C VAL A 179 17.31 0.88 14.09
N SER A 180 18.53 1.07 14.58
CA SER A 180 19.57 0.04 14.70
C SER A 180 19.90 -0.24 16.16
N PHE A 181 20.35 -1.47 16.44
CA PHE A 181 20.94 -1.83 17.73
C PHE A 181 22.32 -1.20 17.91
N ARG A 182 22.68 -0.88 19.16
CA ARG A 182 23.98 -0.33 19.55
C ARG A 182 24.71 -1.14 20.62
N THR A 183 23.98 -1.91 21.42
CA THR A 183 24.57 -2.93 22.27
C THR A 183 24.12 -4.32 21.84
N GLU A 184 24.73 -5.35 22.42
CA GLU A 184 24.51 -6.73 22.07
C GLU A 184 24.10 -7.57 23.27
N LEU A 185 23.21 -8.53 23.01
CA LEU A 185 23.04 -9.74 23.81
C LEU A 185 23.37 -10.95 22.92
N ALA A 186 24.28 -11.79 23.39
CA ALA A 186 24.77 -12.99 22.70
C ALA A 186 24.93 -14.17 23.67
N LEU A 187 23.84 -14.53 24.37
CA LEU A 187 23.81 -15.68 25.27
C LEU A 187 23.50 -16.97 24.50
N ASN A 188 23.54 -18.13 25.19
CA ASN A 188 23.15 -19.45 24.68
C ASN A 188 23.77 -19.81 23.31
N ASP A 189 25.09 -19.63 23.19
CA ASP A 189 25.89 -19.94 22.00
C ASP A 189 25.44 -19.25 20.71
N THR A 190 24.71 -18.13 20.84
CA THR A 190 24.35 -17.30 19.70
C THR A 190 25.56 -16.49 19.23
N PRO A 191 25.69 -16.18 17.93
CA PRO A 191 26.86 -15.48 17.41
C PRO A 191 27.08 -14.12 18.07
N VAL A 192 28.32 -13.81 18.42
CA VAL A 192 28.79 -12.51 18.94
C VAL A 192 29.12 -11.57 17.78
N GLY A 193 28.91 -10.27 17.96
CA GLY A 193 29.21 -9.22 16.99
C GLY A 193 28.17 -9.04 15.88
N VAL A 194 27.06 -9.78 15.91
CA VAL A 194 26.05 -9.74 14.83
C VAL A 194 24.88 -8.80 15.15
N MET A 195 24.72 -8.40 16.41
CA MET A 195 23.62 -7.54 16.83
C MET A 195 23.94 -6.05 16.67
N VAL A 196 25.16 -5.62 17.02
CA VAL A 196 25.55 -4.20 16.93
C VAL A 196 25.42 -3.71 15.49
N ASN A 197 24.78 -2.57 15.31
CA ASN A 197 24.43 -1.94 14.03
C ASN A 197 23.42 -2.69 13.16
N ALA A 198 22.96 -3.87 13.57
CA ALA A 198 21.90 -4.57 12.86
C ALA A 198 20.56 -3.82 12.97
N PRO A 199 19.65 -3.99 12.00
CA PRO A 199 18.31 -3.40 12.07
C PRO A 199 17.54 -3.89 13.32
N ALA A 200 17.07 -2.94 14.12
CA ALA A 200 16.21 -3.19 15.29
C ALA A 200 14.74 -2.96 14.96
N MET A 201 14.43 -1.91 14.18
CA MET A 201 13.09 -1.63 13.68
C MET A 201 13.17 -1.26 12.21
N VAL A 202 12.31 -1.85 11.40
CA VAL A 202 12.31 -1.65 9.94
C VAL A 202 10.90 -1.39 9.43
N ARG A 203 10.83 -0.76 8.27
CA ARG A 203 9.59 -0.64 7.49
C ARG A 203 9.78 -1.11 6.06
N ALA A 204 8.72 -1.60 5.44
CA ALA A 204 8.69 -1.99 4.05
C ALA A 204 7.28 -1.83 3.47
N SER A 205 7.16 -1.97 2.15
CA SER A 205 5.88 -2.22 1.49
C SER A 205 5.71 -3.71 1.21
N TYR A 206 4.46 -4.16 1.11
CA TYR A 206 4.12 -5.49 0.60
C TYR A 206 2.82 -5.39 -0.19
N GLY A 207 2.92 -5.51 -1.51
CA GLY A 207 1.84 -5.08 -2.40
C GLY A 207 1.44 -3.63 -2.10
N LEU A 208 0.14 -3.40 -1.87
CA LEU A 208 -0.43 -2.10 -1.50
C LEU A 208 -0.33 -1.81 0.01
N GLY A 209 0.10 -2.76 0.83
CA GLY A 209 0.19 -2.63 2.28
C GLY A 209 1.47 -1.98 2.76
N ARG A 210 1.51 -1.71 4.06
CA ARG A 210 2.70 -1.24 4.78
C ARG A 210 3.03 -2.22 5.89
N VAL A 211 4.31 -2.55 6.01
CA VAL A 211 4.83 -3.49 7.00
C VAL A 211 5.77 -2.72 7.93
N PHE A 212 5.55 -2.83 9.23
CA PHE A 212 6.48 -2.39 10.27
C PHE A 212 6.82 -3.57 11.15
N THR A 213 8.11 -3.75 11.45
CA THR A 213 8.54 -4.73 12.45
C THR A 213 9.49 -4.12 13.46
N SER A 214 9.39 -4.60 14.69
CA SER A 214 10.29 -4.28 15.79
C SER A 214 10.83 -5.56 16.39
N SER A 215 12.15 -5.74 16.35
CA SER A 215 12.82 -6.84 17.05
C SER A 215 12.75 -6.70 18.58
N PRO A 216 13.07 -5.53 19.17
CA PRO A 216 12.86 -5.30 20.60
C PRO A 216 11.39 -4.98 20.92
N HIS A 217 11.09 -4.78 22.20
CA HIS A 217 9.74 -4.55 22.74
C HIS A 217 9.50 -3.08 23.14
N PRO A 218 9.26 -2.15 22.20
CA PRO A 218 8.90 -0.76 22.52
C PRO A 218 7.57 -0.67 23.27
N GLU A 219 6.64 -1.61 23.04
CA GLU A 219 5.34 -1.68 23.72
C GLU A 219 5.47 -2.02 25.21
N GLN A 220 6.59 -2.62 25.62
CA GLN A 220 6.90 -2.96 27.01
C GLN A 220 8.02 -2.07 27.60
N THR A 221 8.32 -0.94 26.96
CA THR A 221 9.37 -0.02 27.40
C THR A 221 8.79 1.35 27.68
N ALA A 222 8.91 1.81 28.93
CA ALA A 222 8.39 3.11 29.35
C ALA A 222 8.90 4.26 28.46
N GLY A 223 8.01 5.12 28.00
CA GLY A 223 8.32 6.25 27.12
C GLY A 223 8.45 5.90 25.63
N LEU A 224 8.35 4.62 25.24
CA LEU A 224 8.32 4.20 23.83
C LEU A 224 6.91 3.82 23.34
N GLU A 225 5.89 3.90 24.20
CA GLU A 225 4.49 3.68 23.83
C GLU A 225 4.02 4.54 22.65
N PRO A 226 4.35 5.86 22.58
CA PRO A 226 3.94 6.70 21.47
C PRO A 226 4.52 6.24 20.11
N LEU A 227 5.70 5.61 20.10
CA LEU A 227 6.29 5.07 18.88
C LEU A 227 5.44 3.93 18.32
N VAL A 228 4.88 3.06 19.18
CA VAL A 228 3.99 1.97 18.77
C VAL A 228 2.69 2.51 18.18
N GLU A 229 2.09 3.52 18.82
CA GLU A 229 0.89 4.19 18.29
C GLU A 229 1.17 4.82 16.92
N LYS A 230 2.30 5.54 16.77
CA LYS A 230 2.70 6.14 15.50
C LYS A 230 2.96 5.09 14.42
N ALA A 231 3.53 3.94 14.77
CA ALA A 231 3.70 2.83 13.85
C ALA A 231 2.35 2.28 13.37
N VAL A 232 1.40 2.07 14.29
CA VAL A 232 0.01 1.65 13.98
C VAL A 232 -0.65 2.63 13.02
N ARG A 233 -0.59 3.93 13.31
CA ARG A 233 -1.14 4.97 12.43
C ARG A 233 -0.46 4.99 11.07
N TRP A 234 0.86 4.81 11.03
CA TRP A 234 1.59 4.76 9.78
C TRP A 234 1.22 3.53 8.94
N VAL A 235 1.11 2.33 9.53
CA VAL A 235 0.76 1.13 8.76
C VAL A 235 -0.70 1.09 8.33
N ALA A 236 -1.61 1.64 9.13
CA ALA A 236 -3.05 1.67 8.80
C ALA A 236 -3.30 2.30 7.44
N ARG A 237 -2.46 3.29 7.05
CA ARG A 237 -2.72 4.28 6.00
C ARG A 237 -4.06 4.98 6.27
N SER A 238 -4.11 6.31 6.14
CA SER A 238 -5.43 6.94 6.11
C SER A 238 -6.18 6.38 4.90
N LYS A 239 -7.38 5.81 5.13
CA LYS A 239 -8.39 5.65 4.07
C LYS A 239 -8.70 7.04 3.54
N GLY A 240 -7.91 7.50 2.57
CA GLY A 240 -7.97 8.87 2.08
C GLY A 240 -6.60 9.47 1.81
N GLN A 241 -6.32 9.59 0.51
CA GLN A 241 -6.16 10.87 -0.16
C GLN A 241 -6.93 10.84 -1.48
N THR A 242 -8.17 10.34 -1.52
CA THR A 242 -8.99 10.40 -2.74
C THR A 242 -9.08 11.85 -3.21
N GLU A 243 -9.52 12.78 -2.38
CA GLU A 243 -9.71 14.19 -2.81
C GLU A 243 -8.43 14.85 -3.33
N GLU A 244 -7.30 14.73 -2.64
CA GLU A 244 -6.04 15.37 -3.09
C GLU A 244 -5.42 14.66 -4.30
N LEU A 245 -5.48 13.32 -4.36
CA LEU A 245 -5.07 12.56 -5.54
C LEU A 245 -5.91 12.99 -6.76
N TRP A 246 -7.23 13.02 -6.61
CA TRP A 246 -8.14 13.35 -7.70
C TRP A 246 -8.05 14.82 -8.08
N LYS A 247 -7.90 15.73 -7.13
CA LYS A 247 -7.61 17.14 -7.41
C LYS A 247 -6.35 17.31 -8.26
N ARG A 248 -5.26 16.58 -7.96
CA ARG A 248 -4.02 16.63 -8.75
C ARG A 248 -4.19 16.06 -10.16
N LEU A 249 -4.94 14.97 -10.28
CA LEU A 249 -5.22 14.31 -11.56
C LEU A 249 -6.18 15.14 -12.43
N GLU A 250 -7.22 15.73 -11.85
CA GLU A 250 -8.15 16.62 -12.57
C GLU A 250 -7.48 17.92 -12.99
N ALA A 251 -6.54 18.44 -12.18
CA ALA A 251 -5.69 19.57 -12.56
C ALA A 251 -4.67 19.25 -13.68
N MET A 252 -4.74 18.06 -14.29
CA MET A 252 -4.07 17.78 -15.56
C MET A 252 -4.96 18.07 -16.77
N GLU A 253 -6.24 18.38 -16.59
CA GLU A 253 -7.16 18.83 -17.66
C GLU A 253 -7.08 17.95 -18.92
N VAL A 254 -7.14 16.62 -18.74
CA VAL A 254 -6.99 15.67 -19.86
C VAL A 254 -8.04 15.88 -20.96
N ASP A 255 -9.19 16.44 -20.63
CA ASP A 255 -10.23 16.84 -21.57
C ASP A 255 -9.81 17.98 -22.51
N LYS A 256 -8.76 18.73 -22.16
CA LYS A 256 -8.21 19.86 -22.93
C LYS A 256 -6.80 19.62 -23.47
N LEU A 257 -6.04 18.72 -22.84
CA LEU A 257 -4.66 18.38 -23.16
C LEU A 257 -4.55 16.95 -23.69
N TRP A 258 -3.42 16.57 -24.29
CA TRP A 258 -3.26 15.27 -24.98
C TRP A 258 -4.34 15.04 -26.05
N LEU A 259 -4.70 16.10 -26.78
CA LEU A 259 -5.77 16.07 -27.76
C LEU A 259 -5.46 15.09 -28.90
N PRO A 260 -6.44 14.27 -29.33
CA PRO A 260 -6.21 13.34 -30.43
C PRO A 260 -5.97 14.09 -31.73
N GLY A 261 -5.11 13.54 -32.60
CA GLY A 261 -4.80 14.15 -33.89
C GLY A 261 -3.80 15.31 -33.82
N ALA A 262 -2.98 15.38 -32.77
CA ALA A 262 -1.78 16.21 -32.71
C ALA A 262 -0.55 15.35 -32.35
N ILE A 263 0.66 15.85 -32.63
CA ILE A 263 1.85 15.37 -31.90
C ILE A 263 1.94 16.22 -30.65
N VAL A 264 2.03 15.59 -29.49
CA VAL A 264 2.04 16.27 -28.18
C VAL A 264 3.33 16.02 -27.43
N ASP A 265 3.74 16.97 -26.60
CA ASP A 265 4.71 16.71 -25.55
C ASP A 265 4.07 15.77 -24.52
N TRP A 266 4.71 14.64 -24.24
CA TRP A 266 4.07 13.59 -23.45
C TRP A 266 3.81 14.00 -22.01
N LYS A 267 4.66 14.88 -21.43
CA LYS A 267 4.57 15.32 -20.03
C LYS A 267 3.48 16.36 -19.80
N THR A 268 3.35 17.30 -20.73
CA THR A 268 2.44 18.45 -20.62
C THR A 268 1.14 18.25 -21.38
N GLY A 269 1.13 17.37 -22.38
CA GLY A 269 -0.01 17.17 -23.28
C GLY A 269 -0.21 18.29 -24.29
N LEU A 270 0.68 19.28 -24.34
CA LEU A 270 0.60 20.40 -25.27
C LEU A 270 1.00 19.96 -26.69
N PRO A 271 0.29 20.42 -27.74
CA PRO A 271 0.69 20.18 -29.11
C PRO A 271 2.09 20.76 -29.40
N THR A 272 2.92 20.01 -30.11
CA THR A 272 4.28 20.45 -30.51
C THR A 272 4.29 21.27 -31.80
N GLY A 273 3.15 21.34 -32.50
CA GLY A 273 3.04 21.98 -33.82
C GLY A 273 3.61 21.14 -34.97
N GLN A 274 4.19 19.95 -34.69
CA GLN A 274 4.70 19.09 -35.75
C GLN A 274 3.57 18.45 -36.58
N PRO A 275 3.72 18.36 -37.91
CA PRO A 275 2.71 17.80 -38.78
C PRO A 275 2.60 16.27 -38.60
N ILE A 276 1.37 15.77 -38.62
CA ILE A 276 1.10 14.34 -38.65
C ILE A 276 1.28 13.82 -40.08
N LYS A 277 2.21 12.88 -40.27
CA LYS A 277 2.48 12.27 -41.59
C LYS A 277 1.37 11.34 -42.07
N ASP A 278 0.56 10.82 -41.17
CA ASP A 278 -0.57 9.93 -41.46
C ASP A 278 -1.87 10.47 -40.83
N ALA A 279 -2.54 11.36 -41.55
CA ALA A 279 -3.78 12.01 -41.11
C ALA A 279 -5.01 11.07 -41.12
N LYS A 280 -4.90 9.86 -41.69
CA LYS A 280 -6.02 8.91 -41.77
C LYS A 280 -6.28 8.21 -40.44
N ASN A 281 -5.26 8.10 -39.59
CA ASN A 281 -5.37 7.48 -38.28
C ASN A 281 -5.53 8.55 -37.18
N LYS A 282 -6.54 8.39 -36.31
CA LYS A 282 -6.68 9.22 -35.11
C LYS A 282 -5.59 8.83 -34.11
N HIS A 283 -4.51 9.62 -34.07
CA HIS A 283 -3.45 9.47 -33.07
C HIS A 283 -4.02 9.82 -31.69
N THR A 284 -4.04 8.86 -30.77
CA THR A 284 -4.49 9.05 -29.38
C THR A 284 -3.30 8.93 -28.43
N HIS A 285 -3.41 9.50 -27.23
CA HIS A 285 -2.26 9.70 -26.35
C HIS A 285 -2.44 9.07 -24.96
N CYS A 286 -3.27 8.03 -24.86
CA CYS A 286 -3.64 7.38 -23.60
C CYS A 286 -2.44 6.96 -22.74
N SER A 287 -1.43 6.32 -23.34
CA SER A 287 -0.20 5.90 -22.68
C SER A 287 0.71 7.05 -22.24
N GLN A 288 0.72 8.15 -23.00
CA GLN A 288 1.47 9.36 -22.66
C GLN A 288 0.81 10.11 -21.50
N PHE A 289 -0.52 10.23 -21.53
CA PHE A 289 -1.28 10.81 -20.42
C PHE A 289 -1.07 10.00 -19.12
N VAL A 290 -1.18 8.67 -19.18
CA VAL A 290 -0.93 7.81 -18.01
C VAL A 290 0.52 7.97 -17.51
N ALA A 291 1.50 8.01 -18.41
CA ALA A 291 2.90 8.24 -18.04
C ALA A 291 3.12 9.59 -17.34
N ALA A 292 2.51 10.66 -17.83
CA ALA A 292 2.59 11.99 -17.23
C ALA A 292 1.88 12.03 -15.86
N ALA A 293 0.71 11.38 -15.76
CA ALA A 293 -0.06 11.34 -14.54
C ALA A 293 0.68 10.57 -13.44
N THR A 294 1.27 9.42 -13.76
CA THR A 294 2.08 8.69 -12.78
C THR A 294 3.35 9.48 -12.43
N GLU A 295 4.01 10.14 -13.38
CA GLU A 295 5.17 11.00 -13.11
C GLU A 295 4.84 12.11 -12.11
N ARG A 296 3.72 12.82 -12.31
CA ARG A 296 3.26 13.89 -11.42
C ARG A 296 2.97 13.41 -10.00
N LEU A 297 2.68 12.12 -9.84
CA LEU A 297 2.43 11.46 -8.56
C LEU A 297 3.67 10.78 -7.97
N GLY A 298 4.85 10.89 -8.61
CA GLY A 298 6.07 10.21 -8.17
C GLY A 298 6.03 8.70 -8.36
N VAL A 299 5.11 8.18 -9.18
CA VAL A 299 4.95 6.76 -9.49
C VAL A 299 5.55 6.48 -10.87
N TYR A 300 6.36 5.43 -10.97
CA TYR A 300 6.94 5.03 -12.24
C TYR A 300 6.02 4.05 -12.97
N VAL A 301 5.81 4.31 -14.26
CA VAL A 301 5.33 3.35 -15.26
C VAL A 301 6.22 3.51 -16.49
N LEU A 302 6.40 2.47 -17.29
CA LEU A 302 7.20 2.56 -18.51
C LEU A 302 6.76 3.76 -19.36
N ARG A 303 7.70 4.63 -19.71
CA ARG A 303 7.45 5.92 -20.35
C ARG A 303 8.68 6.40 -21.15
N PRO A 304 8.56 7.49 -21.93
CA PRO A 304 9.73 8.11 -22.54
C PRO A 304 10.68 8.75 -21.51
N PRO A 305 12.00 8.77 -21.77
CA PRO A 305 12.67 8.27 -22.97
C PRO A 305 12.98 6.76 -22.96
N GLU A 306 12.75 6.04 -21.85
CA GLU A 306 13.07 4.61 -21.73
C GLU A 306 12.31 3.74 -22.73
N HIS A 307 11.14 4.19 -23.19
CA HIS A 307 10.43 3.64 -24.34
C HIS A 307 9.82 4.76 -25.20
N GLY A 308 9.84 4.59 -26.53
CA GLY A 308 9.21 5.53 -27.46
C GLY A 308 7.68 5.57 -27.34
N VAL A 309 7.04 6.60 -27.89
CA VAL A 309 5.57 6.78 -27.80
C VAL A 309 4.77 5.79 -28.65
N VAL A 310 5.40 5.22 -29.69
CA VAL A 310 4.78 4.25 -30.60
C VAL A 310 4.57 2.92 -29.86
N LEU A 311 3.35 2.39 -29.90
CA LEU A 311 2.94 1.14 -29.23
C LEU A 311 3.18 1.13 -27.70
N LEU A 312 3.38 2.31 -27.08
CA LEU A 312 3.71 2.41 -25.66
C LEU A 312 2.64 1.79 -24.75
N ALA A 313 1.35 1.82 -25.12
CA ALA A 313 0.29 1.18 -24.33
C ALA A 313 0.48 -0.34 -24.21
N ASN A 314 0.93 -1.02 -25.28
CA ASN A 314 1.26 -2.45 -25.24
C ASN A 314 2.49 -2.70 -24.37
N ALA A 315 3.52 -1.87 -24.52
CA ALA A 315 4.74 -1.99 -23.74
C ALA A 315 4.49 -1.74 -22.24
N GLN A 316 3.61 -0.79 -21.90
CA GLN A 316 3.17 -0.54 -20.53
C GLN A 316 2.42 -1.75 -19.95
N PHE A 317 1.54 -2.39 -20.72
CA PHE A 317 0.87 -3.62 -20.30
C PHE A 317 1.87 -4.72 -19.95
N ASP A 318 2.85 -4.99 -20.83
CA ASP A 318 3.87 -6.01 -20.60
C ASP A 318 4.78 -5.66 -19.41
N TRP A 319 5.12 -4.37 -19.26
CA TRP A 319 5.94 -3.90 -18.15
C TRP A 319 5.22 -4.02 -16.80
N LEU A 320 3.91 -3.72 -16.73
CA LEU A 320 3.12 -3.78 -15.49
C LEU A 320 3.08 -5.18 -14.88
N VAL A 321 3.07 -6.23 -15.71
CA VAL A 321 3.10 -7.64 -15.24
C VAL A 321 4.51 -8.15 -14.93
N SER A 322 5.54 -7.48 -15.45
CA SER A 322 6.94 -7.86 -15.26
C SER A 322 7.41 -7.69 -13.81
N ASP A 323 8.55 -8.29 -13.48
CA ASP A 323 9.19 -8.10 -12.16
C ASP A 323 9.60 -6.64 -11.92
N ALA A 324 9.89 -5.87 -12.99
CA ALA A 324 10.17 -4.45 -12.87
C ALA A 324 8.92 -3.66 -12.44
N GLY A 325 7.75 -4.00 -12.99
CA GLY A 325 6.46 -3.43 -12.59
C GLY A 325 6.12 -3.74 -11.14
N LYS A 326 6.28 -5.00 -10.72
CA LYS A 326 6.08 -5.42 -9.32
C LYS A 326 7.05 -4.72 -8.37
N LYS A 327 8.35 -4.66 -8.72
CA LYS A 327 9.38 -3.98 -7.93
C LYS A 327 9.12 -2.48 -7.82
N ALA A 328 8.55 -1.88 -8.87
CA ALA A 328 8.13 -0.48 -8.84
C ALA A 328 6.91 -0.23 -7.93
N GLY A 329 6.20 -1.28 -7.48
CA GLY A 329 5.09 -1.19 -6.53
C GLY A 329 3.71 -1.47 -7.13
N TRP A 330 3.63 -1.90 -8.40
CA TRP A 330 2.36 -2.22 -9.05
C TRP A 330 1.84 -3.59 -8.65
N VAL A 331 0.55 -3.67 -8.34
CA VAL A 331 -0.14 -4.89 -7.93
C VAL A 331 -1.27 -5.18 -8.92
N ARG A 332 -1.27 -6.37 -9.52
CA ARG A 332 -2.37 -6.85 -10.37
C ARG A 332 -3.61 -7.07 -9.50
N LEU A 333 -4.73 -6.48 -9.89
CA LEU A 333 -6.02 -6.70 -9.24
C LEU A 333 -6.80 -7.83 -9.92
N VAL A 334 -7.52 -8.60 -9.13
CA VAL A 334 -8.20 -9.83 -9.58
C VAL A 334 -9.34 -9.55 -10.56
N ASP A 335 -10.08 -8.46 -10.37
CA ASP A 335 -11.24 -8.14 -11.19
C ASP A 335 -11.61 -6.64 -11.14
N VAL A 336 -12.74 -6.32 -11.78
CA VAL A 336 -13.33 -4.98 -11.88
C VAL A 336 -13.82 -4.44 -10.53
N GLY A 337 -14.29 -5.30 -9.63
CA GLY A 337 -14.73 -4.92 -8.29
C GLY A 337 -13.56 -4.52 -7.42
N ALA A 338 -12.48 -5.31 -7.43
CA ALA A 338 -11.22 -4.99 -6.76
C ALA A 338 -10.63 -3.68 -7.30
N ALA A 339 -10.72 -3.42 -8.61
CA ALA A 339 -10.33 -2.15 -9.21
C ALA A 339 -11.11 -0.96 -8.65
N GLN A 340 -12.44 -1.09 -8.54
CA GLN A 340 -13.28 -0.02 -7.99
C GLN A 340 -13.00 0.21 -6.49
N VAL A 341 -12.85 -0.86 -5.70
CA VAL A 341 -12.51 -0.79 -4.27
C VAL A 341 -11.15 -0.11 -4.08
N ALA A 342 -10.11 -0.53 -4.81
CA ALA A 342 -8.78 0.07 -4.71
C ALA A 342 -8.80 1.57 -5.08
N ALA A 343 -9.54 1.96 -6.11
CA ALA A 343 -9.70 3.37 -6.47
C ALA A 343 -10.44 4.17 -5.39
N ASN A 344 -11.47 3.59 -4.77
CA ASN A 344 -12.20 4.19 -3.65
C ASN A 344 -11.33 4.34 -2.39
N ASP A 345 -10.40 3.42 -2.19
CA ASP A 345 -9.41 3.47 -1.10
C ASP A 345 -8.26 4.45 -1.36
N GLY A 346 -8.32 5.22 -2.46
CA GLY A 346 -7.33 6.24 -2.80
C GLY A 346 -6.05 5.68 -3.45
N ARG A 347 -6.11 4.47 -4.01
CA ARG A 347 -5.01 3.93 -4.85
C ARG A 347 -5.10 4.50 -6.26
N LEU A 348 -3.94 4.69 -6.88
CA LEU A 348 -3.89 4.91 -8.32
C LEU A 348 -4.15 3.58 -9.01
N VAL A 349 -5.21 3.48 -9.80
CA VAL A 349 -5.58 2.26 -10.50
C VAL A 349 -5.54 2.49 -12.01
N LEU A 350 -4.83 1.64 -12.74
CA LEU A 350 -4.77 1.64 -14.19
C LEU A 350 -5.62 0.50 -14.74
N ALA A 351 -6.45 0.79 -15.73
CA ALA A 351 -7.01 -0.21 -16.64
C ALA A 351 -6.13 -0.25 -17.89
N SER A 352 -5.58 -1.41 -18.24
CA SER A 352 -4.62 -1.58 -19.34
C SER A 352 -5.03 -2.76 -20.21
N LEU A 353 -4.93 -2.59 -21.51
CA LEU A 353 -5.20 -3.61 -22.51
C LEU A 353 -4.10 -3.59 -23.56
N LYS A 354 -3.50 -4.75 -23.80
CA LYS A 354 -2.61 -4.99 -24.94
C LYS A 354 -3.42 -5.40 -26.17
N ASN A 355 -3.10 -4.84 -27.33
CA ASN A 355 -3.72 -5.27 -28.57
C ASN A 355 -3.22 -6.67 -28.98
N PRO A 356 -4.11 -7.62 -29.35
CA PRO A 356 -3.71 -8.92 -29.89
C PRO A 356 -2.91 -8.80 -31.19
N ASP A 357 -3.17 -7.76 -31.99
CA ASP A 357 -2.40 -7.42 -33.18
C ASP A 357 -1.17 -6.58 -32.76
N PRO A 358 0.06 -7.10 -32.88
CA PRO A 358 1.26 -6.43 -32.38
C PRO A 358 1.58 -5.14 -33.14
N THR A 359 0.97 -4.92 -34.31
CA THR A 359 1.14 -3.69 -35.09
C THR A 359 0.19 -2.57 -34.68
N LYS A 360 -0.79 -2.87 -33.82
CA LYS A 360 -1.79 -1.90 -33.34
C LYS A 360 -1.57 -1.56 -31.88
N SER A 361 -1.88 -0.32 -31.53
CA SER A 361 -1.83 0.11 -30.14
C SER A 361 -2.95 -0.55 -29.33
N GLY A 362 -2.60 -0.94 -28.11
CA GLY A 362 -3.55 -1.20 -27.04
C GLY A 362 -4.08 0.12 -26.45
N HIS A 363 -4.63 0.04 -25.25
CA HIS A 363 -5.21 1.19 -24.56
C HIS A 363 -4.97 1.12 -23.05
N ILE A 364 -4.80 2.27 -22.42
CA ILE A 364 -4.57 2.37 -20.97
C ILE A 364 -5.25 3.62 -20.42
N ALA A 365 -5.87 3.53 -19.25
CA ALA A 365 -6.62 4.61 -18.63
C ALA A 365 -6.50 4.54 -17.10
N ILE A 366 -6.86 5.63 -16.42
CA ILE A 366 -6.90 5.69 -14.96
C ILE A 366 -8.32 5.41 -14.48
N VAL A 367 -8.51 4.40 -13.63
CA VAL A 367 -9.80 4.08 -13.00
C VAL A 367 -10.09 5.08 -11.89
N ARG A 368 -11.30 5.63 -11.89
CA ARG A 368 -11.78 6.63 -10.93
C ARG A 368 -12.53 5.97 -9.76
N PRO A 369 -12.64 6.65 -8.61
CA PRO A 369 -13.54 6.25 -7.55
C PRO A 369 -14.98 6.45 -8.03
N GLY A 370 -15.86 5.66 -7.45
CA GLY A 370 -17.25 5.58 -7.82
C GLY A 370 -18.02 4.63 -6.92
N ASN A 371 -19.33 4.76 -6.98
CA ASN A 371 -20.29 4.02 -6.16
C ASN A 371 -21.20 3.12 -7.02
N LYS A 372 -20.71 2.69 -8.20
CA LYS A 372 -21.44 1.73 -9.04
C LYS A 372 -21.62 0.42 -8.27
N ASP A 373 -22.83 -0.12 -8.32
CA ASP A 373 -23.12 -1.47 -7.83
C ASP A 373 -22.50 -2.53 -8.76
N ALA A 374 -22.64 -3.80 -8.35
CA ALA A 374 -22.08 -4.93 -9.09
C ALA A 374 -22.65 -5.05 -10.52
N ASP A 375 -23.94 -4.75 -10.72
CA ASP A 375 -24.60 -4.86 -12.02
C ASP A 375 -24.10 -3.79 -13.00
N LEU A 376 -23.97 -2.55 -12.53
CA LEU A 376 -23.40 -1.45 -13.31
C LEU A 376 -21.91 -1.65 -13.58
N LEU A 377 -21.15 -2.20 -12.63
CA LEU A 377 -19.75 -2.56 -12.86
C LEU A 377 -19.60 -3.68 -13.90
N ALA A 378 -20.45 -4.71 -13.85
CA ALA A 378 -20.45 -5.77 -14.86
C ALA A 378 -20.82 -5.23 -16.25
N LYS A 379 -21.84 -4.35 -16.30
CA LYS A 379 -22.34 -3.77 -17.55
C LYS A 379 -21.36 -2.80 -18.18
N ASP A 380 -20.82 -1.84 -17.44
CA ASP A 380 -20.09 -0.69 -18.00
C ASP A 380 -18.62 -0.62 -17.58
N GLY A 381 -18.23 -1.41 -16.56
CA GLY A 381 -16.98 -1.24 -15.82
C GLY A 381 -16.99 0.02 -14.95
N PRO A 382 -15.89 0.27 -14.20
CA PRO A 382 -15.75 1.47 -13.40
C PRO A 382 -15.69 2.70 -14.32
N ASP A 383 -15.85 3.87 -13.73
CA ASP A 383 -15.54 5.10 -14.44
C ASP A 383 -14.03 5.26 -14.59
N ILE A 384 -13.61 5.84 -15.69
CA ILE A 384 -12.21 6.08 -16.03
C ILE A 384 -11.99 7.53 -16.47
N MET A 385 -10.74 7.96 -16.37
CA MET A 385 -10.19 9.18 -16.95
C MET A 385 -9.18 8.78 -18.04
N GLN A 386 -9.27 9.38 -19.24
CA GLN A 386 -8.48 8.94 -20.39
C GLN A 386 -8.18 10.06 -21.41
N ALA A 387 -7.08 9.85 -22.15
CA ALA A 387 -6.74 10.53 -23.40
C ALA A 387 -6.92 9.58 -24.61
N GLY A 388 -8.16 9.32 -25.01
CA GLY A 388 -8.50 8.34 -26.06
C GLY A 388 -8.93 8.98 -27.38
N GLY A 389 -9.78 8.27 -28.14
CA GLY A 389 -10.43 8.86 -29.32
C GLY A 389 -11.35 10.04 -28.98
N THR A 390 -11.76 10.12 -27.72
CA THR A 390 -12.37 11.29 -27.09
C THR A 390 -11.82 11.37 -25.68
N ASN A 391 -11.13 12.46 -25.37
CA ASN A 391 -10.61 12.68 -24.03
C ASN A 391 -11.77 12.88 -23.05
N ALA A 392 -11.60 12.39 -21.83
CA ALA A 392 -12.64 12.47 -20.83
C ALA A 392 -12.03 12.52 -19.43
N LEU A 393 -12.44 13.51 -18.65
CA LEU A 393 -12.25 13.50 -17.20
C LEU A 393 -13.02 12.33 -16.56
N ARG A 394 -14.19 11.98 -17.11
CA ARG A 394 -14.98 10.83 -16.69
C ARG A 394 -15.75 10.22 -17.86
N THR A 395 -15.60 8.92 -18.05
CA THR A 395 -16.41 8.07 -18.94
C THR A 395 -16.44 6.65 -18.38
N THR A 396 -17.33 5.78 -18.85
CA THR A 396 -17.28 4.36 -18.46
C THR A 396 -16.11 3.64 -19.12
N LEU A 397 -15.57 2.61 -18.45
CA LEU A 397 -14.50 1.76 -18.97
C LEU A 397 -14.84 1.25 -20.38
N ARG A 398 -16.01 0.62 -20.55
CA ARG A 398 -16.40 0.07 -21.86
C ARG A 398 -16.50 1.14 -22.94
N LYS A 399 -17.01 2.33 -22.62
CA LYS A 399 -17.07 3.44 -23.58
C LYS A 399 -15.68 3.94 -23.97
N GLY A 400 -14.75 4.08 -23.01
CA GLY A 400 -13.39 4.52 -23.33
C GLY A 400 -12.59 3.48 -24.11
N PHE A 401 -12.74 2.20 -23.78
CA PHE A 401 -12.17 1.06 -24.51
C PHE A 401 -13.01 0.66 -25.74
N GLY A 402 -13.89 1.55 -26.25
CA GLY A 402 -14.88 1.23 -27.28
C GLY A 402 -14.32 0.75 -28.63
N ASN A 403 -13.02 0.94 -28.88
CA ASN A 403 -12.31 0.40 -30.06
C ASN A 403 -11.84 -1.05 -29.87
N HIS A 404 -12.02 -1.61 -28.67
CA HIS A 404 -11.53 -2.93 -28.23
C HIS A 404 -12.67 -3.81 -27.67
N LYS A 405 -13.85 -3.75 -28.30
CA LYS A 405 -15.06 -4.45 -27.81
C LYS A 405 -14.89 -5.96 -27.69
N LYS A 406 -14.07 -6.56 -28.55
CA LYS A 406 -13.83 -8.02 -28.56
C LYS A 406 -12.86 -8.45 -27.47
N GLU A 407 -12.11 -7.51 -26.91
CA GLU A 407 -11.03 -7.73 -25.97
C GLU A 407 -11.36 -7.22 -24.55
N TYR A 408 -12.64 -6.90 -24.26
CA TYR A 408 -13.03 -6.39 -22.95
C TYR A 408 -12.64 -7.31 -21.78
N ASP A 409 -12.74 -8.62 -21.98
CA ASP A 409 -12.37 -9.60 -20.94
C ASP A 409 -10.85 -9.72 -20.74
N GLN A 410 -10.05 -9.08 -21.60
CA GLN A 410 -8.60 -9.01 -21.52
C GLN A 410 -8.10 -7.73 -20.83
N ILE A 411 -9.01 -6.84 -20.41
CA ILE A 411 -8.64 -5.63 -19.68
C ILE A 411 -8.07 -6.03 -18.32
N ALA A 412 -6.84 -5.58 -18.07
CA ALA A 412 -6.13 -5.80 -16.83
C ALA A 412 -6.10 -4.55 -15.96
N PHE A 413 -6.39 -4.71 -14.68
CA PHE A 413 -6.32 -3.68 -13.65
C PHE A 413 -5.06 -3.82 -12.80
N TYR A 414 -4.40 -2.70 -12.55
CA TYR A 414 -3.20 -2.62 -11.71
C TYR A 414 -3.33 -1.45 -10.74
N ALA A 415 -3.11 -1.69 -9.45
CA ALA A 415 -3.10 -0.66 -8.43
C ALA A 415 -1.67 -0.30 -8.02
N HIS A 416 -1.50 0.95 -7.61
CA HIS A 416 -0.30 1.44 -6.97
C HIS A 416 -0.67 2.30 -5.76
N ALA A 417 0.11 2.19 -4.69
CA ALA A 417 -0.01 3.07 -3.55
C ALA A 417 0.63 4.43 -3.86
N VAL A 418 -0.08 5.53 -3.64
CA VAL A 418 0.48 6.88 -3.82
C VAL A 418 0.87 7.43 -2.45
N GLU A 419 2.10 7.90 -2.32
CA GLU A 419 2.57 8.67 -1.17
C GLU A 419 2.51 10.15 -1.56
N LEU A 420 1.41 10.86 -1.28
CA LEU A 420 1.44 12.32 -1.44
C LEU A 420 2.04 12.91 -0.15
N PRO A 421 3.05 13.78 -0.27
CA PRO A 421 3.51 14.58 0.87
C PRO A 421 2.31 15.29 1.49
N ALA A 422 2.31 15.44 2.83
CA ALA A 422 1.35 16.30 3.48
C ALA A 422 1.36 17.67 2.80
N ALA A 423 0.18 18.23 2.51
CA ALA A 423 0.08 19.60 2.01
C ALA A 423 0.86 20.50 2.98
N LYS A 424 1.82 21.27 2.44
CA LYS A 424 2.59 22.25 3.21
C LYS A 424 1.70 23.40 3.64
#